data_AF-X0UIE5-F1
#
_entry.id   AF-X0UIE5-F1
#
_cell.length_a   1.000
_cell.length_b   1.000
_cell.length_c   1.000
_cell.angle_alpha   90.00
_cell.angle_beta   90.00
_cell.angle_gamma   90.00
#
_symmetry.space_group_name_H-M   'P 1'
#
loop_
_entity.id
_entity.type
_entity.pdbx_description
1 polymer ?
#
loop_
_entity_poly.entity_id
_entity_poly.type
_entity_poly.pdbx_seq_one_letter_code
_entity_poly.pdbx_strand_id
1 'polypeptide(L)'
;QFQPRGLTPDDMKRVASALASSGKLDYISVTVGAGGVPIPPMYVPAAAFVYLAAGIKEVVDIPVFCVGRIIDPLKAEEILANNQADMVGMTRANLCDPELPNKTREGRLDEIRYCIGCNEGCWGRSAHCLPITCALNPSAGREKEMEITPAPVKKKVMVIGGGLAGMEAARVAALRGHSVSLYEKDDRLGGQLQIAARAPGRADMAEPVRYYQRQFELLNVDVHLGSEVDIATVEVEAPDAVIVATGGLPSRPSFPGADQPNVVLAR
;
A
#
# COMPACT_ATOMS: atom_id res chain seq x y z
N GLN A 1 -13.44 -4.95 24.28
CA GLN A 1 -13.13 -6.40 24.39
C GLN A 1 -13.22 -6.98 22.99
N PHE A 2 -12.16 -7.63 22.48
CA PHE A 2 -12.09 -8.09 21.07
C PHE A 2 -12.47 -9.57 20.88
N GLN A 3 -12.69 -10.29 21.97
CA GLN A 3 -13.13 -11.68 21.98
C GLN A 3 -14.07 -11.92 23.18
N PRO A 4 -15.08 -12.81 23.05
CA PRO A 4 -15.92 -13.19 24.17
C PRO A 4 -15.07 -13.74 25.33
N ARG A 5 -15.26 -13.18 26.54
CA ARG A 5 -14.49 -13.53 27.75
C ARG A 5 -12.98 -13.26 27.64
N GLY A 6 -12.55 -12.42 26.70
CA GLY A 6 -11.16 -11.97 26.60
C GLY A 6 -10.81 -10.93 27.67
N LEU A 7 -9.52 -10.63 27.79
CA LEU A 7 -9.02 -9.58 28.69
C LEU A 7 -9.56 -8.20 28.27
N THR A 8 -9.96 -7.41 29.26
CA THR A 8 -10.41 -6.02 29.06
C THR A 8 -9.21 -5.06 29.09
N PRO A 9 -9.36 -3.81 28.62
CA PRO A 9 -8.33 -2.79 28.80
C PRO A 9 -7.89 -2.62 30.26
N ASP A 10 -8.83 -2.69 31.22
CA ASP A 10 -8.51 -2.58 32.65
C ASP A 10 -7.71 -3.78 33.16
N ASP A 11 -8.02 -4.99 32.69
CA ASP A 11 -7.21 -6.18 33.00
C ASP A 11 -5.79 -6.01 32.46
N MET A 12 -5.67 -5.50 31.23
CA MET A 12 -4.35 -5.27 30.60
C MET A 12 -3.55 -4.17 31.31
N LYS A 13 -4.19 -3.11 31.82
CA LYS A 13 -3.54 -2.11 32.67
C LYS A 13 -2.96 -2.75 33.94
N ARG A 14 -3.75 -3.58 34.64
CA ARG A 14 -3.28 -4.31 35.83
C ARG A 14 -2.09 -5.23 35.52
N VAL A 15 -2.17 -5.98 34.42
CA VAL A 15 -1.08 -6.86 33.96
C VAL A 15 0.17 -6.04 33.63
N ALA A 16 0.02 -4.95 32.86
CA ALA A 16 1.15 -4.10 32.47
C ALA A 16 1.85 -3.48 33.69
N SER A 17 1.10 -2.92 34.65
CA SER A 17 1.70 -2.36 35.87
C SER A 17 2.43 -3.42 36.70
N ALA A 18 1.85 -4.62 36.85
CA ALA A 18 2.48 -5.72 37.58
C ALA A 18 3.79 -6.18 36.90
N LEU A 19 3.80 -6.29 35.57
CA LEU A 19 4.98 -6.68 34.82
C LEU A 19 6.06 -5.58 34.83
N ALA A 20 5.67 -4.31 34.64
CA ALA A 20 6.59 -3.17 34.68
C ALA A 20 7.25 -3.03 36.06
N SER A 21 6.49 -3.24 37.14
CA SER A 21 6.98 -3.18 38.53
C SER A 21 8.06 -4.23 38.84
N SER A 22 8.23 -5.25 37.99
CA SER A 22 9.31 -6.23 38.15
C SER A 22 10.70 -5.64 37.92
N GLY A 23 10.80 -4.48 37.25
CA GLY A 23 12.07 -3.86 36.85
C GLY A 23 12.83 -4.64 35.78
N LYS A 24 12.20 -5.61 35.12
CA LYS A 24 12.82 -6.49 34.10
C LYS A 24 12.44 -6.15 32.66
N LEU A 25 11.53 -5.21 32.44
CA LEU A 25 11.05 -4.83 31.12
C LEU A 25 11.65 -3.49 30.71
N ASP A 26 12.25 -3.44 29.52
CA ASP A 26 12.76 -2.19 28.94
C ASP A 26 11.67 -1.38 28.24
N TYR A 27 10.64 -2.06 27.71
CA TYR A 27 9.49 -1.44 27.04
C TYR A 27 8.30 -2.39 26.99
N ILE A 28 7.12 -1.85 26.67
CA ILE A 28 5.91 -2.63 26.35
C ILE A 28 5.42 -2.27 24.95
N SER A 29 5.28 -3.26 24.06
CA SER A 29 4.65 -3.07 22.75
C SER A 29 3.19 -3.50 22.79
N VAL A 30 2.28 -2.55 22.59
CA VAL A 30 0.84 -2.76 22.74
C VAL A 30 0.22 -3.14 21.40
N THR A 31 -0.40 -4.33 21.37
CA THR A 31 -1.12 -4.87 20.22
C THR A 31 -2.60 -5.11 20.56
N VAL A 32 -3.40 -5.55 19.58
CA VAL A 32 -4.86 -5.66 19.74
C VAL A 32 -5.39 -7.04 19.36
N GLY A 33 -6.16 -7.64 20.27
CA GLY A 33 -6.89 -8.89 20.00
C GLY A 33 -5.99 -10.09 19.70
N ALA A 34 -6.54 -11.07 19.00
CA ALA A 34 -5.82 -12.28 18.57
C ALA A 34 -6.19 -12.65 17.13
N GLY A 35 -5.45 -13.59 16.54
CA GLY A 35 -5.64 -14.01 15.14
C GLY A 35 -5.32 -12.87 14.16
N GLY A 36 -6.23 -12.56 13.24
CA GLY A 36 -6.05 -11.48 12.26
C GLY A 36 -6.38 -10.08 12.79
N VAL A 37 -6.95 -9.93 13.98
CA VAL A 37 -7.33 -8.63 14.57
C VAL A 37 -6.17 -7.65 14.72
N PRO A 38 -4.94 -8.06 15.13
CA PRO A 38 -3.76 -7.19 15.16
C PRO A 38 -3.34 -6.64 13.79
N ILE A 39 -3.90 -7.16 12.69
CA ILE A 39 -3.52 -6.82 11.31
C ILE A 39 -4.73 -6.21 10.59
N PRO A 40 -5.19 -5.02 11.03
CA PRO A 40 -6.41 -4.41 10.54
C PRO A 40 -6.39 -4.23 9.01
N PRO A 41 -7.38 -4.76 8.30
CA PRO A 41 -7.53 -4.67 6.84
C PRO A 41 -8.06 -3.29 6.44
N MET A 42 -8.16 -3.05 5.12
CA MET A 42 -8.44 -1.73 4.55
C MET A 42 -9.71 -1.02 5.04
N TYR A 43 -10.69 -1.75 5.55
CA TYR A 43 -11.93 -1.20 6.09
C TYR A 43 -11.88 -0.74 7.56
N VAL A 44 -10.76 -0.97 8.27
CA VAL A 44 -10.57 -0.48 9.66
C VAL A 44 -9.75 0.81 9.65
N PRO A 45 -10.22 1.96 10.15
CA PRO A 45 -9.50 3.23 10.07
C PRO A 45 -8.02 3.15 10.49
N ALA A 46 -7.17 3.96 9.84
CA ALA A 46 -5.77 4.10 10.25
C ALA A 46 -5.68 4.54 11.72
N ALA A 47 -4.67 4.05 12.44
CA ALA A 47 -4.43 4.36 13.85
C ALA A 47 -5.60 4.06 14.82
N ALA A 48 -6.57 3.21 14.45
CA ALA A 48 -7.80 2.96 15.21
C ALA A 48 -7.57 2.43 16.65
N PHE A 49 -6.38 1.92 16.96
CA PHE A 49 -6.08 1.24 18.22
C PHE A 49 -5.07 1.98 19.11
N VAL A 50 -4.67 3.20 18.74
CA VAL A 50 -3.70 4.01 19.51
C VAL A 50 -4.13 4.20 20.97
N TYR A 51 -5.43 4.34 21.21
CA TYR A 51 -5.98 4.50 22.56
C TYR A 51 -5.61 3.35 23.52
N LEU A 52 -5.34 2.14 23.00
CA LEU A 52 -4.90 1.02 23.84
C LEU A 52 -3.49 1.25 24.38
N ALA A 53 -2.59 1.76 23.54
CA ALA A 53 -1.24 2.11 23.96
C ALA A 53 -1.26 3.28 24.95
N ALA A 54 -2.05 4.32 24.66
CA ALA A 54 -2.22 5.46 25.54
C ALA A 54 -2.73 5.02 26.94
N GLY A 55 -3.70 4.11 27.00
CA GLY A 55 -4.22 3.61 28.26
C GLY A 55 -3.19 2.80 29.08
N ILE A 56 -2.25 2.11 28.44
CA ILE A 56 -1.15 1.43 29.14
C ILE A 56 -0.12 2.45 29.65
N LYS A 57 0.17 3.49 28.85
CA LYS A 57 1.10 4.56 29.21
C LYS A 57 0.66 5.37 30.44
N GLU A 58 -0.64 5.41 30.73
CA GLU A 58 -1.17 6.01 31.97
C GLU A 58 -0.73 5.29 33.27
N VAL A 59 -0.29 4.02 33.18
CA VAL A 59 -0.09 3.15 34.35
C VAL A 59 1.30 2.51 34.45
N VAL A 60 2.24 2.92 33.60
CA VAL A 60 3.64 2.46 33.60
C VAL A 60 4.61 3.60 33.30
N ASP A 61 5.82 3.53 33.85
CA ASP A 61 6.89 4.52 33.63
C ASP A 61 7.89 4.12 32.52
N ILE A 62 7.81 2.87 32.03
CA ILE A 62 8.67 2.37 30.95
C ILE A 62 8.10 2.74 29.56
N PRO A 63 8.95 2.87 28.52
CA PRO A 63 8.51 3.18 27.17
C PRO A 63 7.38 2.27 26.65
N VAL A 64 6.36 2.86 26.04
CA VAL A 64 5.21 2.16 25.46
C VAL A 64 5.17 2.35 23.96
N PHE A 65 5.22 1.26 23.20
CA PHE A 65 5.13 1.28 21.74
C PHE A 65 3.70 1.02 21.29
N CYS A 66 3.27 1.71 20.24
CA CYS A 66 1.96 1.46 19.62
C CYS A 66 2.11 0.91 18.20
N VAL A 67 1.15 0.08 17.80
CA VAL A 67 0.99 -0.40 16.42
C VAL A 67 -0.48 -0.33 16.02
N GLY A 68 -0.77 -0.56 14.74
CA GLY A 68 -2.15 -0.72 14.27
C GLY A 68 -2.48 0.19 13.10
N ARG A 69 -2.00 -0.20 11.91
CA ARG A 69 -2.22 0.54 10.64
C ARG A 69 -1.90 2.03 10.78
N ILE A 70 -0.75 2.31 11.38
CA ILE A 70 -0.14 3.64 11.31
C ILE A 70 0.75 3.59 10.08
N ILE A 71 0.32 4.27 9.03
CA ILE A 71 0.94 4.24 7.70
C ILE A 71 1.54 5.59 7.31
N ASP A 72 1.02 6.67 7.89
CA ASP A 72 1.44 8.04 7.65
C ASP A 72 2.41 8.49 8.76
N PRO A 73 3.63 8.94 8.42
CA PRO A 73 4.57 9.47 9.41
C PRO A 73 4.06 10.72 10.14
N LEU A 74 3.23 11.55 9.52
CA LEU A 74 2.63 12.71 10.21
C LEU A 74 1.65 12.27 11.29
N LYS A 75 0.89 11.21 11.02
CA LYS A 75 0.05 10.57 12.06
C LYS A 75 0.91 9.94 13.15
N ALA A 76 2.05 9.34 12.81
CA ALA A 76 2.98 8.83 13.81
C ALA A 76 3.52 9.96 14.71
N GLU A 77 3.91 11.09 14.13
CA GLU A 77 4.36 12.27 14.88
C GLU A 77 3.26 12.81 15.80
N GLU A 78 2.02 12.93 15.32
CA GLU A 78 0.89 13.36 16.14
C GLU A 78 0.67 12.46 17.38
N ILE A 79 0.82 11.15 17.22
CA ILE A 79 0.69 10.17 18.32
C ILE A 79 1.79 10.40 19.37
N LEU A 80 3.03 10.65 18.94
CA LEU A 80 4.16 10.92 19.83
C LEU A 80 3.99 12.27 20.54
N ALA A 81 3.64 13.33 19.79
CA ALA A 81 3.43 14.67 20.32
C ALA A 81 2.29 14.72 21.35
N ASN A 82 1.25 13.90 21.17
CA ASN A 82 0.14 13.77 22.12
C ASN A 82 0.44 12.84 23.31
N ASN A 83 1.69 12.38 23.46
CA ASN A 83 2.14 11.48 24.52
C ASN A 83 1.35 10.15 24.59
N GLN A 84 0.81 9.69 23.46
CA GLN A 84 0.01 8.46 23.39
C GLN A 84 0.85 7.19 23.24
N ALA A 85 2.12 7.35 22.83
CA ALA A 85 3.15 6.31 22.77
C ALA A 85 4.54 6.96 22.85
N ASP A 86 5.58 6.15 23.07
CA ASP A 86 6.99 6.54 23.01
C ASP A 86 7.66 6.08 21.70
N MET A 87 7.06 5.09 21.03
CA MET A 87 7.46 4.66 19.69
C MET A 87 6.26 4.20 18.89
N VAL A 88 6.33 4.38 17.57
CA VAL A 88 5.31 3.94 16.63
C VAL A 88 5.88 2.82 15.76
N GLY A 89 5.29 1.63 15.86
CA GLY A 89 5.64 0.50 15.01
C GLY A 89 4.80 0.46 13.73
N MET A 90 5.47 0.52 12.58
CA MET A 90 4.82 0.60 11.26
C MET A 90 5.18 -0.59 10.36
N THR A 91 4.84 -1.84 10.75
CA THR A 91 5.29 -3.06 10.05
C THR A 91 4.93 -3.10 8.56
N ARG A 92 3.64 -3.06 8.22
CA ARG A 92 3.20 -3.15 6.81
C ARG A 92 3.55 -1.91 5.99
N ALA A 93 3.69 -0.76 6.63
CA ALA A 93 4.15 0.46 5.97
C ALA A 93 5.59 0.30 5.49
N ASN A 94 6.49 -0.18 6.37
CA ASN A 94 7.89 -0.46 6.00
C ASN A 94 8.03 -1.62 4.99
N LEU A 95 7.13 -2.61 5.02
CA LEU A 95 7.10 -3.66 3.98
C LEU A 95 6.74 -3.09 2.59
N CYS A 96 5.81 -2.11 2.57
CA CYS A 96 5.37 -1.44 1.35
C CYS A 96 6.43 -0.44 0.85
N ASP A 97 7.07 0.29 1.76
CA ASP A 97 8.12 1.25 1.46
C ASP A 97 9.23 1.17 2.51
N PRO A 98 10.31 0.42 2.24
CA PRO A 98 11.46 0.35 3.13
C PRO A 98 12.18 1.69 3.34
N GLU A 99 12.03 2.61 2.39
CA GLU A 99 12.61 3.96 2.45
C GLU A 99 11.72 4.95 3.21
N LEU A 100 10.56 4.53 3.73
CA LEU A 100 9.65 5.39 4.49
C LEU A 100 10.36 6.19 5.59
N PRO A 101 11.22 5.59 6.46
CA PRO A 101 11.92 6.35 7.49
C PRO A 101 12.91 7.38 6.92
N ASN A 102 13.63 7.04 5.85
CA ASN A 102 14.59 7.95 5.21
C ASN A 102 13.87 9.11 4.51
N LYS A 103 12.83 8.82 3.72
CA LYS A 103 11.97 9.81 3.07
C LYS A 103 11.34 10.76 4.08
N THR A 104 10.88 10.23 5.21
CA THR A 104 10.34 11.03 6.32
C THR A 104 11.38 12.00 6.86
N ARG A 105 12.59 11.50 7.19
CA ARG A 105 13.70 12.32 7.70
C ARG A 105 14.12 13.41 6.71
N GLU A 106 14.00 13.15 5.42
CA GLU A 106 14.39 14.07 4.34
C GLU A 106 13.25 15.00 3.90
N GLY A 107 12.05 14.88 4.48
CA GLY A 107 10.88 15.68 4.11
C GLY A 107 10.21 15.28 2.79
N ARG A 108 10.59 14.15 2.19
CA ARG A 108 10.06 13.60 0.92
C ARG A 108 8.76 12.81 1.14
N LEU A 109 7.81 13.39 1.86
CA LEU A 109 6.59 12.70 2.32
C LEU A 109 5.66 12.29 1.17
N ASP A 110 5.65 13.06 0.10
CA ASP A 110 4.93 12.82 -1.15
C ASP A 110 5.52 11.66 -1.97
N GLU A 111 6.75 11.22 -1.68
CA GLU A 111 7.39 10.08 -2.33
C GLU A 111 7.16 8.75 -1.62
N ILE A 112 6.52 8.76 -0.45
CA ILE A 112 6.24 7.55 0.33
C ILE A 112 5.19 6.72 -0.39
N ARG A 113 5.42 5.42 -0.54
CA ARG A 113 4.43 4.45 -1.04
C ARG A 113 3.62 3.91 0.15
N TYR A 114 2.42 4.45 0.37
CA TYR A 114 1.64 4.07 1.55
C TYR A 114 1.04 2.67 1.44
N CYS A 115 1.00 1.97 2.57
CA CYS A 115 0.35 0.68 2.65
C CYS A 115 -1.18 0.84 2.67
N ILE A 116 -1.85 0.23 1.70
CA ILE A 116 -3.32 0.27 1.56
C ILE A 116 -4.08 -0.72 2.44
N GLY A 117 -3.39 -1.45 3.33
CA GLY A 117 -4.01 -2.42 4.23
C GLY A 117 -4.70 -3.60 3.53
N CYS A 118 -4.27 -3.98 2.32
CA CYS A 118 -4.94 -5.03 1.54
C CYS A 118 -4.82 -6.43 2.13
N ASN A 119 -3.77 -6.67 2.93
CA ASN A 119 -3.48 -7.98 3.53
C ASN A 119 -3.28 -9.13 2.52
N GLU A 120 -3.21 -8.89 1.21
CA GLU A 120 -3.07 -9.94 0.21
C GLU A 120 -1.65 -10.54 0.21
N GLY A 121 -0.66 -9.74 -0.15
CA GLY A 121 0.74 -10.18 -0.29
C GLY A 121 1.43 -10.47 1.05
N CYS A 122 0.96 -9.86 2.13
CA CYS A 122 1.59 -9.99 3.44
C CYS A 122 0.88 -11.04 4.30
N TRP A 123 -0.16 -10.64 5.03
CA TRP A 123 -0.86 -11.53 5.95
C TRP A 123 -1.53 -12.72 5.26
N GLY A 124 -2.20 -12.50 4.13
CA GLY A 124 -2.89 -13.55 3.38
C GLY A 124 -1.94 -14.67 2.98
N ARG A 125 -0.78 -14.32 2.41
CA ARG A 125 0.28 -15.29 2.12
C ARG A 125 0.84 -15.97 3.37
N SER A 126 1.12 -15.20 4.43
CA SER A 126 1.60 -15.75 5.69
C SER A 126 0.61 -16.75 6.31
N ALA A 127 -0.69 -16.50 6.20
CA ALA A 127 -1.75 -17.40 6.69
C ALA A 127 -1.80 -18.73 5.93
N HIS A 128 -1.25 -18.76 4.71
CA HIS A 128 -1.08 -19.96 3.89
C HIS A 128 0.34 -20.54 3.95
N CYS A 129 1.17 -20.11 4.91
CA CYS A 129 2.58 -20.53 5.03
C CYS A 129 3.42 -20.25 3.77
N LEU A 130 3.06 -19.21 3.01
CA LEU A 130 3.80 -18.75 1.84
C LEU A 130 4.72 -17.57 2.21
N PRO A 131 5.86 -17.38 1.50
CA PRO A 131 6.74 -16.24 1.72
C PRO A 131 5.98 -14.91 1.60
N ILE A 132 6.21 -14.00 2.55
CA ILE A 132 5.61 -12.66 2.56
C ILE A 132 6.09 -11.85 1.35
N THR A 133 5.16 -11.10 0.75
CA THR A 133 5.38 -10.14 -0.34
C THR A 133 4.54 -8.88 -0.06
N CYS A 134 4.45 -7.96 -1.02
CA CYS A 134 3.52 -6.83 -0.95
C CYS A 134 2.84 -6.62 -2.31
N ALA A 135 1.55 -6.28 -2.29
CA ALA A 135 0.79 -5.99 -3.51
C ALA A 135 1.29 -4.74 -4.27
N LEU A 136 1.89 -3.78 -3.55
CA LEU A 136 2.41 -2.54 -4.12
C LEU A 136 3.94 -2.48 -4.16
N ASN A 137 4.62 -3.40 -3.46
CA ASN A 137 6.08 -3.52 -3.49
C ASN A 137 6.47 -4.93 -3.96
N PRO A 138 6.63 -5.13 -5.29
CA PRO A 138 6.90 -6.45 -5.85
C PRO A 138 8.20 -7.08 -5.35
N SER A 139 9.19 -6.27 -4.96
CA SER A 139 10.50 -6.75 -4.48
C SER A 139 10.50 -7.19 -3.02
N ALA A 140 9.43 -6.92 -2.25
CA ALA A 140 9.36 -7.33 -0.84
C ALA A 140 9.48 -8.85 -0.71
N GLY A 141 10.48 -9.31 0.06
CA GLY A 141 10.82 -10.72 0.23
C GLY A 141 11.61 -11.33 -0.95
N ARG A 142 11.98 -10.53 -1.95
CA ARG A 142 12.74 -10.92 -3.15
C ARG A 142 13.76 -9.85 -3.56
N GLU A 143 14.26 -9.09 -2.60
CA GLU A 143 15.02 -7.87 -2.80
C GLU A 143 16.28 -8.12 -3.64
N LYS A 144 16.97 -9.23 -3.37
CA LYS A 144 18.17 -9.66 -4.11
C LYS A 144 17.86 -10.07 -5.55
N GLU A 145 16.70 -10.69 -5.79
CA GLU A 145 16.32 -11.19 -7.13
C GLU A 145 15.74 -10.08 -8.01
N MET A 146 15.10 -9.09 -7.39
CA MET A 146 14.37 -8.01 -8.04
C MET A 146 15.07 -6.66 -7.90
N GLU A 147 16.39 -6.67 -7.72
CA GLU A 147 17.20 -5.45 -7.73
C GLU A 147 17.06 -4.72 -9.06
N ILE A 148 16.73 -3.43 -9.01
CA ILE A 148 16.57 -2.60 -10.21
C ILE A 148 17.93 -1.99 -10.54
N THR A 149 18.55 -2.49 -11.61
CA THR A 149 19.83 -2.00 -12.12
C THR A 149 19.69 -1.26 -13.46
N PRO A 150 20.55 -0.26 -13.74
CA PRO A 150 20.53 0.46 -15.02
C PRO A 150 20.55 -0.48 -16.23
N ALA A 151 19.79 -0.14 -17.26
CA ALA A 151 19.80 -0.92 -18.49
C ALA A 151 21.14 -0.74 -19.24
N PRO A 152 21.74 -1.81 -19.78
CA PRO A 152 22.98 -1.70 -20.56
C PRO A 152 22.76 -0.93 -21.87
N VAL A 153 21.54 -0.99 -22.43
CA VAL A 153 21.13 -0.25 -23.62
C VAL A 153 19.80 0.44 -23.32
N LYS A 154 19.79 1.77 -23.41
CA LYS A 154 18.59 2.60 -23.25
C LYS A 154 17.71 2.48 -24.50
N LYS A 155 16.40 2.61 -24.31
CA LYS A 155 15.37 2.39 -25.34
C LYS A 155 14.26 3.41 -25.20
N LYS A 156 13.54 3.70 -26.29
CA LYS A 156 12.20 4.32 -26.29
C LYS A 156 11.16 3.23 -26.00
N VAL A 157 10.56 3.29 -24.82
CA VAL A 157 9.57 2.32 -24.35
C VAL A 157 8.19 2.96 -24.34
N MET A 158 7.26 2.36 -25.08
CA MET A 158 5.85 2.73 -25.06
C MET A 158 5.08 1.80 -24.12
N VAL A 159 4.34 2.35 -23.17
CA VAL A 159 3.47 1.60 -22.25
C VAL A 159 2.01 1.92 -22.57
N ILE A 160 1.21 0.91 -22.88
CA ILE A 160 -0.20 1.07 -23.25
C ILE A 160 -1.07 0.62 -22.07
N GLY A 161 -1.73 1.57 -21.41
CA GLY A 161 -2.60 1.40 -20.25
C GLY A 161 -2.00 1.99 -18.97
N GLY A 162 -2.73 2.92 -18.35
CA GLY A 162 -2.42 3.60 -17.10
C GLY A 162 -2.96 2.92 -15.84
N GLY A 163 -3.28 1.63 -15.91
CA GLY A 163 -3.59 0.80 -14.74
C GLY A 163 -2.35 0.43 -13.91
N LEU A 164 -2.53 -0.25 -12.78
CA LEU A 164 -1.43 -0.60 -11.86
C LEU A 164 -0.24 -1.29 -12.54
N ALA A 165 -0.50 -2.24 -13.45
CA ALA A 165 0.55 -2.97 -14.17
C ALA A 165 1.37 -2.04 -15.09
N GLY A 166 0.70 -1.21 -15.87
CA GLY A 166 1.37 -0.24 -16.75
C GLY A 166 2.12 0.81 -15.95
N MET A 167 1.55 1.27 -14.83
CA MET A 167 2.21 2.26 -14.00
C MET A 167 3.52 1.74 -13.37
N GLU A 168 3.53 0.53 -12.84
CA GLU A 168 4.76 -0.08 -12.31
C GLU A 168 5.77 -0.38 -13.42
N ALA A 169 5.32 -0.85 -14.59
CA ALA A 169 6.18 -1.11 -15.73
C ALA A 169 6.88 0.18 -16.21
N ALA A 170 6.13 1.28 -16.33
CA ALA A 170 6.67 2.58 -16.70
C ALA A 170 7.68 3.10 -15.66
N ARG A 171 7.34 3.01 -14.36
CA ARG A 171 8.23 3.43 -13.27
C ARG A 171 9.55 2.65 -13.30
N VAL A 172 9.50 1.32 -13.42
CA VAL A 172 10.70 0.49 -13.45
C VAL A 172 11.51 0.74 -14.72
N ALA A 173 10.88 0.85 -15.89
CA ALA A 173 11.59 1.17 -17.13
C ALA A 173 12.32 2.52 -17.04
N ALA A 174 11.68 3.54 -16.47
CA ALA A 174 12.28 4.85 -16.28
C ALA A 174 13.45 4.81 -15.27
N LEU A 175 13.30 4.10 -14.14
CA LEU A 175 14.39 3.88 -13.19
C LEU A 175 15.62 3.19 -13.80
N ARG A 176 15.40 2.31 -14.78
CA ARG A 176 16.49 1.68 -15.54
C ARG A 176 17.12 2.60 -16.59
N GLY A 177 16.58 3.81 -16.78
CA GLY A 177 17.12 4.84 -17.66
C GLY A 177 16.55 4.84 -19.08
N HIS A 178 15.43 4.15 -19.33
CA HIS A 178 14.73 4.21 -20.62
C HIS A 178 13.96 5.53 -20.77
N SER A 179 13.74 5.96 -22.02
CA SER A 179 12.77 7.03 -22.33
C SER A 179 11.39 6.39 -22.39
N VAL A 180 10.48 6.78 -21.50
CA VAL A 180 9.19 6.10 -21.34
C VAL A 180 8.05 7.05 -21.66
N SER A 181 7.17 6.62 -22.57
CA SER A 181 5.88 7.27 -22.80
C SER A 181 4.75 6.30 -22.44
N LEU A 182 3.86 6.70 -21.54
CA LEU A 182 2.68 5.95 -21.11
C LEU A 182 1.42 6.56 -21.70
N TYR A 183 0.58 5.72 -22.31
CA TYR A 183 -0.68 6.12 -22.94
C TYR A 183 -1.86 5.51 -22.20
N GLU A 184 -2.84 6.31 -21.84
CA GLU A 184 -4.08 5.91 -21.19
C GLU A 184 -5.26 6.54 -21.94
N LYS A 185 -6.27 5.72 -22.25
CA LYS A 185 -7.46 6.15 -22.99
C LYS A 185 -8.38 7.01 -22.14
N ASP A 186 -8.39 6.80 -20.83
CA ASP A 186 -9.19 7.58 -19.89
C ASP A 186 -8.51 8.93 -19.56
N ASP A 187 -9.27 9.84 -18.97
CA ASP A 187 -8.81 11.18 -18.55
C ASP A 187 -7.90 11.17 -17.30
N ARG A 188 -7.58 9.98 -16.79
CA ARG A 188 -6.84 9.79 -15.54
C ARG A 188 -6.18 8.42 -15.48
N LEU A 189 -5.14 8.31 -14.66
CA LEU A 189 -4.50 7.04 -14.33
C LEU A 189 -5.29 6.21 -13.31
N GLY A 190 -4.95 4.92 -13.23
CA GLY A 190 -5.36 4.00 -12.17
C GLY A 190 -6.17 2.80 -12.65
N GLY A 191 -6.83 2.89 -13.80
CA GLY A 191 -7.66 1.81 -14.34
C GLY A 191 -8.60 1.22 -13.28
N GLN A 192 -8.57 -0.10 -13.08
CA GLN A 192 -9.46 -0.79 -12.13
C GLN A 192 -9.28 -0.36 -10.66
N LEU A 193 -8.16 0.24 -10.27
CA LEU A 193 -7.99 0.79 -8.92
C LEU A 193 -9.00 1.90 -8.62
N GLN A 194 -9.35 2.71 -9.63
CA GLN A 194 -10.33 3.78 -9.50
C GLN A 194 -11.73 3.24 -9.19
N ILE A 195 -12.08 2.10 -9.81
CA ILE A 195 -13.34 1.39 -9.54
C ILE A 195 -13.31 0.82 -8.13
N ALA A 196 -12.21 0.12 -7.78
CA ALA A 196 -12.05 -0.52 -6.48
C ALA A 196 -12.11 0.47 -5.32
N ALA A 197 -11.58 1.69 -5.51
CA ALA A 197 -11.57 2.74 -4.49
C ALA A 197 -12.96 3.29 -4.14
N ARG A 198 -13.96 3.13 -5.03
CA ARG A 198 -15.34 3.57 -4.78
C ARG A 198 -16.12 2.65 -3.84
N ALA A 199 -15.64 1.43 -3.61
CA ALA A 199 -16.30 0.52 -2.69
C ALA A 199 -16.14 1.02 -1.23
N PRO A 200 -17.18 0.90 -0.38
CA PRO A 200 -17.11 1.31 1.02
C PRO A 200 -15.92 0.68 1.75
N GLY A 201 -15.15 1.50 2.45
CA GLY A 201 -13.96 1.05 3.18
C GLY A 201 -12.76 0.68 2.30
N ARG A 202 -12.76 1.02 1.01
CA ARG A 202 -11.64 0.75 0.08
C ARG A 202 -10.99 2.01 -0.50
N ALA A 203 -11.25 3.19 0.06
CA ALA A 203 -10.72 4.46 -0.45
C ALA A 203 -9.20 4.46 -0.67
N ASP A 204 -8.45 3.77 0.20
CA ASP A 204 -6.99 3.60 0.08
C ASP A 204 -6.54 2.94 -1.23
N MET A 205 -7.42 2.24 -1.96
CA MET A 205 -7.10 1.71 -3.30
C MET A 205 -6.77 2.81 -4.33
N ALA A 206 -7.12 4.07 -4.08
CA ALA A 206 -6.74 5.20 -4.91
C ALA A 206 -5.29 5.67 -4.64
N GLU A 207 -4.74 5.36 -3.47
CA GLU A 207 -3.41 5.83 -3.05
C GLU A 207 -2.28 5.46 -4.02
N PRO A 208 -2.22 4.25 -4.61
CA PRO A 208 -1.15 3.90 -5.54
C PRO A 208 -1.09 4.85 -6.74
N VAL A 209 -2.24 5.38 -7.19
CA VAL A 209 -2.29 6.33 -8.31
C VAL A 209 -1.51 7.60 -7.97
N ARG A 210 -1.73 8.14 -6.77
CA ARG A 210 -0.99 9.30 -6.25
C ARG A 210 0.51 9.00 -6.16
N TYR A 211 0.89 7.78 -5.72
CA TYR A 211 2.30 7.36 -5.69
C TYR A 211 2.93 7.40 -7.08
N TYR A 212 2.29 6.74 -8.06
CA TYR A 212 2.84 6.64 -9.41
C TYR A 212 2.87 7.99 -10.13
N GLN A 213 1.86 8.84 -9.95
CA GLN A 213 1.88 10.20 -10.49
C GLN A 213 3.12 10.96 -10.00
N ARG A 214 3.41 10.92 -8.70
CA ARG A 214 4.60 11.57 -8.16
C ARG A 214 5.89 10.94 -8.69
N GLN A 215 5.95 9.62 -8.80
CA GLN A 215 7.11 8.95 -9.37
C GLN A 215 7.33 9.31 -10.85
N PHE A 216 6.27 9.52 -11.62
CA PHE A 216 6.38 9.91 -13.02
C PHE A 216 6.93 11.32 -13.20
N GLU A 217 6.53 12.26 -12.34
CA GLU A 217 7.12 13.61 -12.30
C GLU A 217 8.63 13.53 -12.03
N LEU A 218 9.05 12.75 -11.02
CA LEU A 218 10.45 12.63 -10.63
C LEU A 218 11.30 11.92 -11.67
N LEU A 219 10.72 10.95 -12.38
CA LEU A 219 11.40 10.12 -13.37
C LEU A 219 11.25 10.64 -14.80
N ASN A 220 10.53 11.74 -15.01
CA ASN A 220 10.20 12.30 -16.32
C ASN A 220 9.54 11.27 -17.25
N VAL A 221 8.58 10.50 -16.75
CA VAL A 221 7.73 9.66 -17.59
C VAL A 221 6.74 10.55 -18.33
N ASP A 222 6.69 10.42 -19.65
CA ASP A 222 5.81 11.18 -20.53
C ASP A 222 4.43 10.54 -20.57
N VAL A 223 3.42 11.19 -19.99
CA VAL A 223 2.08 10.62 -19.79
C VAL A 223 1.05 11.27 -20.71
N HIS A 224 0.41 10.45 -21.55
CA HIS A 224 -0.62 10.83 -22.52
C HIS A 224 -1.98 10.30 -22.06
N LEU A 225 -2.81 11.17 -21.48
CA LEU A 225 -4.19 10.86 -21.07
C LEU A 225 -5.18 11.17 -22.19
N GLY A 226 -6.32 10.49 -22.22
CA GLY A 226 -7.31 10.63 -23.30
C GLY A 226 -6.82 10.08 -24.64
N SER A 227 -5.81 9.22 -24.62
CA SER A 227 -5.11 8.72 -25.81
C SER A 227 -5.26 7.21 -25.93
N GLU A 228 -6.17 6.79 -26.81
CA GLU A 228 -6.28 5.38 -27.21
C GLU A 228 -5.20 5.03 -28.23
N VAL A 229 -4.55 3.88 -28.05
CA VAL A 229 -3.43 3.44 -28.91
C VAL A 229 -3.90 2.32 -29.81
N ASP A 230 -3.69 2.50 -31.11
CA ASP A 230 -3.85 1.49 -32.15
C ASP A 230 -2.50 1.16 -32.82
N ILE A 231 -2.52 0.28 -33.83
CA ILE A 231 -1.32 -0.12 -34.56
C ILE A 231 -0.67 1.09 -35.25
N ALA A 232 -1.46 1.99 -35.84
CA ALA A 232 -0.96 3.16 -36.54
C ALA A 232 -0.22 4.11 -35.58
N THR A 233 -0.73 4.29 -34.37
CA THR A 233 -0.08 5.07 -33.32
C THR A 233 1.30 4.49 -32.98
N VAL A 234 1.40 3.16 -32.84
CA VAL A 234 2.68 2.48 -32.56
C VAL A 234 3.66 2.65 -33.73
N GLU A 235 3.20 2.57 -34.97
CA GLU A 235 4.03 2.78 -36.17
C GLU A 235 4.58 4.20 -36.26
N VAL A 236 3.75 5.21 -35.95
CA VAL A 236 4.15 6.62 -35.94
C VAL A 236 5.14 6.91 -34.82
N GLU A 237 4.87 6.41 -33.62
CA GLU A 237 5.76 6.61 -32.47
C GLU A 237 7.08 5.83 -32.58
N ALA A 238 7.10 4.74 -33.35
CA ALA A 238 8.27 3.90 -33.61
C ALA A 238 9.10 3.57 -32.34
N PRO A 239 8.50 3.03 -31.25
CA PRO A 239 9.23 2.68 -30.04
C PRO A 239 10.10 1.44 -30.25
N ASP A 240 11.19 1.32 -29.49
CA ASP A 240 12.05 0.13 -29.48
C ASP A 240 11.39 -1.06 -28.77
N ALA A 241 10.42 -0.79 -27.90
CA ALA A 241 9.66 -1.79 -27.16
C ALA A 241 8.27 -1.27 -26.80
N VAL A 242 7.28 -2.17 -26.86
CA VAL A 242 5.90 -1.91 -26.44
C VAL A 242 5.54 -2.82 -25.27
N ILE A 243 4.96 -2.25 -24.22
CA ILE A 243 4.39 -2.97 -23.08
C ILE A 243 2.86 -2.79 -23.13
N VAL A 244 2.14 -3.89 -23.37
CA VAL A 244 0.67 -3.88 -23.40
C VAL A 244 0.13 -4.21 -22.01
N ALA A 245 -0.47 -3.22 -21.35
CA ALA A 245 -1.03 -3.28 -20.00
C ALA A 245 -2.48 -2.77 -19.96
N THR A 246 -3.27 -3.12 -20.98
CA THR A 246 -4.64 -2.62 -21.23
C THR A 246 -5.71 -3.13 -20.27
N GLY A 247 -5.33 -3.95 -19.29
CA GLY A 247 -6.23 -4.47 -18.26
C GLY A 247 -7.11 -5.64 -18.73
N GLY A 248 -8.24 -5.81 -18.05
CA GLY A 248 -9.20 -6.88 -18.33
C GLY A 248 -10.61 -6.32 -18.42
N LEU A 249 -11.48 -7.04 -19.13
CA LEU A 249 -12.90 -6.69 -19.26
C LEU A 249 -13.74 -7.72 -18.47
N PRO A 250 -14.83 -7.29 -17.80
CA PRO A 250 -15.75 -8.22 -17.18
C PRO A 250 -16.27 -9.23 -18.20
N SER A 251 -16.19 -10.52 -17.87
CA SER A 251 -16.77 -11.58 -18.69
C SER A 251 -18.29 -11.46 -18.68
N ARG A 252 -18.92 -11.51 -19.85
CA ARG A 252 -20.38 -11.58 -19.94
C ARG A 252 -20.83 -13.00 -19.59
N PRO A 253 -21.74 -13.18 -18.63
CA PRO A 253 -22.28 -14.49 -18.34
C PRO A 253 -23.07 -15.05 -19.54
N SER A 254 -23.10 -16.38 -19.68
CA SER A 254 -23.74 -17.09 -20.80
C SER A 254 -25.00 -17.88 -20.40
N PHE A 255 -25.76 -17.38 -19.43
CA PHE A 255 -27.02 -18.02 -18.99
C PHE A 255 -28.26 -17.29 -19.51
N PRO A 256 -29.43 -17.95 -19.62
CA PRO A 256 -30.68 -17.30 -20.04
C PRO A 256 -31.02 -16.08 -19.18
N GLY A 257 -31.17 -14.92 -19.81
CA GLY A 257 -31.43 -13.65 -19.13
C GLY A 257 -30.21 -12.75 -18.90
N ALA A 258 -29.00 -13.19 -19.27
CA ALA A 258 -27.77 -12.39 -19.15
C ALA A 258 -27.76 -11.10 -19.99
N ASP A 259 -28.58 -11.02 -21.05
CA ASP A 259 -28.68 -9.86 -21.94
C ASP A 259 -29.87 -8.92 -21.61
N GLN A 260 -30.56 -9.15 -20.49
CA GLN A 260 -31.68 -8.26 -20.13
C GLN A 260 -31.20 -6.84 -19.81
N PRO A 261 -32.03 -5.80 -20.05
CA PRO A 261 -31.62 -4.40 -19.84
C PRO A 261 -31.22 -4.03 -18.40
N ASN A 262 -31.68 -4.81 -17.42
CA ASN A 262 -31.33 -4.63 -16.00
C ASN A 262 -30.01 -5.30 -15.60
N VAL A 263 -29.32 -5.99 -16.52
CA VAL A 263 -28.00 -6.56 -16.28
C VAL A 263 -26.94 -5.52 -16.59
N VAL A 264 -26.20 -5.10 -15.56
CA VAL A 264 -25.12 -4.12 -15.67
C VAL A 264 -23.77 -4.75 -15.28
N LEU A 265 -22.72 -4.37 -15.99
CA LEU A 265 -21.35 -4.78 -15.66
C LEU A 265 -20.70 -3.67 -14.82
N ALA A 266 -19.95 -4.07 -13.78
CA ALA A 266 -19.12 -3.13 -13.04
C ALA A 266 -17.99 -2.61 -13.95
N ARG A 267 -18.00 -1.30 -14.20
CA ARG A 267 -16.99 -0.55 -14.95
C ARG A 267 -16.69 0.77 -14.24
#